data_AF-A0A5E4BZM5-F1
#
_entry.id   AF-A0A5E4BZM5-F1
#
_cell.length_a   1.000
_cell.length_b   1.000
_cell.length_c   1.000
_cell.angle_alpha   90.00
_cell.angle_beta   90.00
_cell.angle_gamma   90.00
#
_symmetry.space_group_name_H-M   'P 1'
#
loop_
_entity.id
_entity.type
_entity.pdbx_description
1 polymer ?
#
loop_
_entity_poly.entity_id
_entity_poly.type
_entity_poly.pdbx_seq_one_letter_code
_entity_poly.pdbx_strand_id
1 'polypeptide(L)'
;MEPHVAELKQKIEDTLCPFGFEVYPFQVAWYNELLPPAFHLPLPGPTLAFLVLSTPAMFDQALKPFLQSHHLQSLTDPVDQCVAYHLRRVRQSLPELQMEVIADYEVYPNRRPKILAQTAAHVAGAAYYYQRQDVEADPWGTQVCAYTPNLGAGLPSAVSCCCQGQRLQICHGKSPLTVYLLELPELPCLKASISIGVIGLTGML
;
A
#
# COMPACT_ATOMS: atom_id res chain seq x y z
N MET A 1 12.91 -1.71 -13.53
CA MET A 1 12.51 -2.65 -12.48
C MET A 1 13.29 -3.93 -12.73
N GLU A 2 14.01 -4.44 -11.72
CA GLU A 2 14.75 -5.71 -11.82
C GLU A 2 13.80 -6.82 -12.32
N PRO A 3 14.23 -7.73 -13.22
CA PRO A 3 13.37 -8.74 -13.84
C PRO A 3 12.65 -9.62 -12.79
N HIS A 4 13.32 -9.90 -11.67
CA HIS A 4 12.75 -10.66 -10.58
C HIS A 4 11.57 -9.94 -9.88
N VAL A 5 11.66 -8.62 -9.71
CA VAL A 5 10.56 -7.82 -9.11
C VAL A 5 9.35 -7.82 -10.05
N ALA A 6 9.58 -7.78 -11.37
CA ALA A 6 8.53 -7.87 -12.38
C ALA A 6 7.76 -9.20 -12.30
N GLU A 7 8.49 -10.31 -12.18
CA GLU A 7 7.91 -11.65 -12.05
C GLU A 7 7.06 -11.80 -10.78
N LEU A 8 7.57 -11.32 -9.64
CA LEU A 8 6.83 -11.33 -8.39
C LEU A 8 5.57 -10.47 -8.48
N LYS A 9 5.70 -9.25 -9.00
CA LYS A 9 4.58 -8.34 -9.22
C LYS A 9 3.50 -9.02 -10.07
N GLN A 10 3.89 -9.64 -11.19
CA GLN A 10 2.96 -10.31 -12.09
C GLN A 10 2.21 -11.44 -11.39
N LYS A 11 2.89 -12.29 -10.62
CA LYS A 11 2.22 -13.38 -9.85
C LYS A 11 1.20 -12.83 -8.84
N ILE A 12 1.52 -11.73 -8.16
CA ILE A 12 0.61 -11.09 -7.21
C ILE A 12 -0.58 -10.46 -7.95
N GLU A 13 -0.34 -9.78 -9.07
CA GLU A 13 -1.38 -9.19 -9.91
C GLU A 13 -2.32 -10.26 -10.47
N ASP A 14 -1.80 -11.37 -11.01
CA ASP A 14 -2.59 -12.50 -11.49
C ASP A 14 -3.50 -13.08 -10.40
N THR A 15 -3.05 -13.01 -9.13
CA THR A 15 -3.80 -13.51 -7.98
C THR A 15 -4.87 -12.53 -7.49
N LEU A 16 -4.60 -11.23 -7.57
CA LEU A 16 -5.42 -10.18 -6.93
C LEU A 16 -6.24 -9.34 -7.90
N CYS A 17 -5.69 -8.91 -9.04
CA CYS A 17 -6.36 -7.99 -9.95
C CYS A 17 -7.72 -8.47 -10.49
N PRO A 18 -7.95 -9.78 -10.75
CA PRO A 18 -9.29 -10.27 -11.12
C PRO A 18 -10.38 -10.02 -10.08
N PHE A 19 -9.99 -9.68 -8.84
CA PHE A 19 -10.88 -9.42 -7.71
C PHE A 19 -10.94 -7.93 -7.34
N GLY A 20 -10.53 -7.05 -8.27
CA GLY A 20 -10.64 -5.60 -8.10
C GLY A 20 -9.57 -4.98 -7.21
N PHE A 21 -8.37 -5.56 -7.19
CA PHE A 21 -7.22 -5.00 -6.47
C PHE A 21 -6.15 -4.47 -7.44
N GLU A 22 -5.35 -3.50 -6.99
CA GLU A 22 -4.16 -2.99 -7.66
C GLU A 22 -2.93 -3.19 -6.78
N VAL A 23 -1.74 -3.32 -7.40
CA VAL A 23 -0.50 -3.71 -6.70
C VAL A 23 0.66 -2.83 -7.14
N TYR A 24 1.33 -2.19 -6.17
CA TYR A 24 2.41 -1.23 -6.42
C TYR A 24 3.67 -1.58 -5.61
N PRO A 25 4.82 -1.83 -6.25
CA PRO A 25 6.07 -2.12 -5.56
C PRO A 25 6.70 -0.84 -4.98
N PHE A 26 7.34 -0.96 -3.83
CA PHE A 26 8.20 0.08 -3.26
C PHE A 26 9.31 -0.53 -2.38
N GLN A 27 10.31 0.27 -2.03
CA GLN A 27 11.34 -0.13 -1.07
C GLN A 27 11.00 0.39 0.33
N VAL A 28 11.24 -0.44 1.36
CA VAL A 28 11.03 -0.06 2.76
C VAL A 28 11.78 1.24 3.13
N ALA A 29 12.96 1.47 2.55
CA ALA A 29 13.71 2.72 2.73
C ALA A 29 12.86 3.97 2.42
N TRP A 30 12.15 3.98 1.29
CA TRP A 30 11.35 5.14 0.86
C TRP A 30 10.24 5.47 1.87
N TYR A 31 9.64 4.44 2.48
CA TYR A 31 8.64 4.62 3.53
C TYR A 31 9.27 5.10 4.84
N ASN A 32 10.36 4.48 5.29
CA ASN A 32 11.01 4.82 6.56
C ASN A 32 11.64 6.22 6.55
N GLU A 33 12.16 6.68 5.40
CA GLU A 33 12.77 8.02 5.24
C GLU A 33 11.81 9.17 5.53
N LEU A 34 10.49 8.98 5.33
CA LEU A 34 9.48 10.01 5.55
C LEU A 34 8.89 10.02 6.96
N LEU A 35 9.30 9.07 7.82
CA LEU A 35 8.63 8.80 9.09
C LEU A 35 9.57 8.87 10.29
N PRO A 36 9.06 9.24 11.48
CA PRO A 36 9.86 9.16 12.69
C PRO A 36 10.10 7.68 13.07
N PRO A 37 11.16 7.36 13.83
CA PRO A 37 11.55 5.98 14.15
C PRO A 37 10.45 5.10 14.74
N ALA A 38 9.48 5.72 15.42
CA ALA A 38 8.32 5.03 15.99
C ALA A 38 7.44 4.32 14.96
N PHE A 39 7.46 4.73 13.68
CA PHE A 39 6.68 4.13 12.59
C PHE A 39 7.54 3.40 11.56
N HIS A 40 8.84 3.24 11.83
CA HIS A 40 9.71 2.49 10.93
C HIS A 40 9.32 1.02 10.89
N LEU A 41 9.28 0.46 9.69
CA LEU A 41 9.24 -0.98 9.51
C LEU A 41 10.62 -1.54 9.89
N PRO A 42 10.70 -2.57 10.77
CA PRO A 42 11.95 -3.10 11.29
C PRO A 42 12.64 -4.04 10.29
N LEU A 43 12.80 -3.59 9.04
CA LEU A 43 13.36 -4.33 7.92
C LEU A 43 14.50 -3.55 7.26
N PRO A 44 15.43 -4.24 6.56
CA PRO A 44 16.46 -3.57 5.75
C PRO A 44 15.84 -2.60 4.73
N GLY A 45 16.47 -1.46 4.50
CA GLY A 45 15.98 -0.44 3.56
C GLY A 45 15.68 -0.97 2.14
N PRO A 46 16.55 -1.78 1.52
CA PRO A 46 16.32 -2.36 0.19
C PRO A 46 15.23 -3.43 0.11
N THR A 47 14.58 -3.77 1.23
CA THR A 47 13.52 -4.79 1.25
C THR A 47 12.39 -4.39 0.32
N LEU A 48 12.00 -5.32 -0.57
CA LEU A 48 10.87 -5.15 -1.48
C LEU A 48 9.56 -5.29 -0.70
N ALA A 49 8.68 -4.33 -0.89
CA ALA A 49 7.32 -4.41 -0.40
C ALA A 49 6.31 -4.08 -1.50
N PHE A 50 5.10 -4.62 -1.37
CA PHE A 50 3.99 -4.32 -2.27
C PHE A 50 2.84 -3.68 -1.50
N LEU A 51 2.42 -2.51 -1.98
CA LEU A 51 1.16 -1.90 -1.62
C LEU A 51 0.04 -2.55 -2.42
N VAL A 52 -0.99 -3.04 -1.76
CA VAL A 52 -2.23 -3.52 -2.38
C VAL A 52 -3.34 -2.52 -2.08
N LEU A 53 -4.07 -2.12 -3.11
CA LEU A 53 -5.21 -1.21 -3.03
C LEU A 53 -6.48 -1.90 -3.51
N SER A 54 -7.61 -1.66 -2.83
CA SER A 54 -8.93 -2.03 -3.33
C SER A 54 -9.50 -0.96 -4.27
N THR A 55 -10.00 -1.38 -5.43
CA THR A 55 -10.75 -0.54 -6.37
C THR A 55 -12.26 -0.68 -6.11
N PRO A 56 -13.13 0.19 -6.67
CA PRO A 56 -14.57 0.00 -6.59
C PRO A 56 -15.04 -1.39 -7.04
N ALA A 57 -14.34 -2.01 -8.00
CA ALA A 57 -14.67 -3.32 -8.53
C ALA A 57 -14.54 -4.45 -7.48
N MET A 58 -13.74 -4.25 -6.43
CA MET A 58 -13.56 -5.24 -5.35
C MET A 58 -14.89 -5.59 -4.67
N PHE A 59 -15.82 -4.64 -4.55
CA PHE A 59 -17.12 -4.90 -3.97
C PHE A 59 -17.90 -5.97 -4.76
N ASP A 60 -17.95 -5.83 -6.07
CA ASP A 60 -18.69 -6.74 -6.95
C ASP A 60 -17.94 -8.05 -7.22
N GLN A 61 -16.61 -7.97 -7.38
CA GLN A 61 -15.78 -9.09 -7.83
C GLN A 61 -15.23 -9.94 -6.69
N ALA A 62 -15.08 -9.38 -5.48
CA ALA A 62 -14.53 -10.07 -4.32
C ALA A 62 -15.57 -10.22 -3.21
N LEU A 63 -16.10 -9.10 -2.70
CA LEU A 63 -16.91 -9.10 -1.49
C LEU A 63 -18.25 -9.82 -1.67
N LYS A 64 -19.01 -9.49 -2.72
CA LYS A 64 -20.30 -10.17 -3.00
C LYS A 64 -20.13 -11.69 -3.12
N PRO A 65 -19.20 -12.23 -3.95
CA PRO A 65 -18.94 -13.67 -3.99
C PRO A 65 -18.49 -14.25 -2.64
N PHE A 66 -17.65 -13.53 -1.90
CA PHE A 66 -17.15 -13.98 -0.59
C PHE A 66 -18.29 -14.18 0.40
N LEU A 67 -19.21 -13.22 0.51
CA LEU A 67 -20.39 -13.29 1.38
C LEU A 67 -21.33 -14.45 1.05
N GLN A 68 -21.39 -14.86 -0.22
CA GLN A 68 -22.24 -15.97 -0.68
C GLN A 68 -21.64 -17.35 -0.41
N SER A 69 -20.31 -17.44 -0.37
CA SER A 69 -19.59 -18.71 -0.39
C SER A 69 -18.90 -19.07 0.93
N HIS A 70 -18.75 -18.12 1.85
CA HIS A 70 -18.00 -18.30 3.09
C HIS A 70 -18.86 -18.03 4.32
N HIS A 71 -18.60 -18.79 5.39
CA HIS A 71 -19.13 -18.50 6.71
C HIS A 71 -18.31 -17.39 7.35
N LEU A 72 -18.97 -16.27 7.63
CA LEU A 72 -18.34 -15.15 8.31
C LEU A 72 -18.04 -15.50 9.76
N GLN A 73 -16.85 -15.12 10.21
CA GLN A 73 -16.53 -15.12 11.63
C GLN A 73 -17.32 -13.99 12.31
N SER A 74 -17.93 -14.32 13.44
CA SER A 74 -18.60 -13.33 14.30
C SER A 74 -17.58 -12.30 14.79
N LEU A 75 -18.00 -11.02 14.90
CA LEU A 75 -17.25 -9.90 15.47
C LEU A 75 -16.09 -9.33 14.62
N THR A 76 -15.88 -9.81 13.39
CA THR A 76 -14.90 -9.23 12.45
C THR A 76 -15.63 -8.64 11.24
N ASP A 77 -15.18 -7.50 10.75
CA ASP A 77 -15.79 -6.85 9.59
C ASP A 77 -15.73 -7.75 8.34
N PRO A 78 -16.82 -7.90 7.56
CA PRO A 78 -16.84 -8.78 6.40
C PRO A 78 -15.88 -8.36 5.28
N VAL A 79 -15.59 -7.05 5.14
CA VAL A 79 -14.62 -6.55 4.16
C VAL A 79 -13.22 -6.97 4.58
N ASP A 80 -12.88 -6.79 5.84
CA ASP A 80 -11.57 -7.20 6.39
C ASP A 80 -11.36 -8.73 6.22
N GLN A 81 -12.40 -9.54 6.47
CA GLN A 81 -12.35 -10.99 6.25
C GLN A 81 -12.17 -11.35 4.77
N CYS A 82 -12.89 -10.69 3.87
CA CYS A 82 -12.78 -10.90 2.43
C CYS A 82 -11.35 -10.58 1.95
N VAL A 83 -10.80 -9.44 2.37
CA VAL A 83 -9.47 -9.06 1.92
C VAL A 83 -8.40 -9.97 2.52
N ALA A 84 -8.49 -10.30 3.81
CA ALA A 84 -7.59 -11.27 4.43
C ALA A 84 -7.61 -12.63 3.73
N TYR A 85 -8.76 -13.05 3.20
CA TYR A 85 -8.88 -14.25 2.37
C TYR A 85 -8.08 -14.11 1.06
N HIS A 86 -8.22 -13.00 0.33
CA HIS A 86 -7.47 -12.77 -0.91
C HIS A 86 -5.96 -12.62 -0.69
N LEU A 87 -5.53 -11.92 0.38
CA LEU A 87 -4.10 -11.81 0.72
C LEU A 87 -3.50 -13.17 1.13
N ARG A 88 -4.28 -14.05 1.76
CA ARG A 88 -3.85 -15.43 2.04
C ARG A 88 -3.60 -16.22 0.75
N ARG A 89 -4.39 -15.99 -0.31
CA ARG A 89 -4.16 -16.63 -1.61
C ARG A 89 -2.85 -16.21 -2.25
N VAL A 90 -2.41 -14.98 -2.02
CA VAL A 90 -1.08 -14.52 -2.47
C VAL A 90 0.02 -15.32 -1.78
N ARG A 91 -0.04 -15.50 -0.45
CA ARG A 91 0.89 -16.39 0.27
C ARG A 91 0.90 -17.82 -0.28
N GLN A 92 -0.27 -18.33 -0.68
CA GLN A 92 -0.38 -19.67 -1.27
C GLN A 92 0.19 -19.76 -2.70
N SER A 93 0.21 -18.65 -3.44
CA SER A 93 0.79 -18.57 -4.79
C SER A 93 2.31 -18.45 -4.81
N LEU A 94 2.91 -18.10 -3.67
CA LEU A 94 4.35 -17.89 -3.48
C LEU A 94 4.85 -18.64 -2.23
N PRO A 95 4.63 -19.97 -2.12
CA PRO A 95 4.93 -20.73 -0.90
C PRO A 95 6.43 -20.79 -0.56
N GLU A 96 7.30 -20.59 -1.54
CA GLU A 96 8.75 -20.54 -1.40
C GLU A 96 9.26 -19.27 -0.71
N LEU A 97 8.44 -18.22 -0.66
CA LEU A 97 8.79 -16.96 -0.03
C LEU A 97 8.17 -16.87 1.35
N GLN A 98 8.98 -16.53 2.34
CA GLN A 98 8.45 -16.00 3.58
C GLN A 98 7.78 -14.65 3.25
N MET A 99 6.63 -14.35 3.83
CA MET A 99 5.90 -13.12 3.51
C MET A 99 5.22 -12.59 4.75
N GLU A 100 5.46 -11.34 5.11
CA GLU A 100 4.67 -10.64 6.12
C GLU A 100 3.55 -9.87 5.45
N VAL A 101 2.37 -9.86 6.08
CA VAL A 101 1.20 -9.16 5.57
C VAL A 101 0.71 -8.27 6.68
N ILE A 102 0.63 -6.97 6.41
CA ILE A 102 0.13 -5.98 7.36
C ILE A 102 -1.09 -5.30 6.72
N ALA A 103 -2.27 -5.51 7.31
CA ALA A 103 -3.47 -4.81 6.89
C ALA A 103 -3.58 -3.40 7.51
N ASP A 104 -4.29 -2.50 6.83
CA ASP A 104 -4.52 -1.12 7.27
C ASP A 104 -5.23 -1.01 8.63
N TYR A 105 -6.08 -1.97 8.96
CA TYR A 105 -6.79 -2.03 10.24
C TYR A 105 -5.93 -2.59 11.40
N GLU A 106 -4.71 -3.08 11.13
CA GLU A 106 -3.88 -3.64 12.18
C GLU A 106 -3.20 -2.56 13.03
N VAL A 107 -3.40 -2.69 14.34
CA VAL A 107 -2.80 -1.82 15.35
C VAL A 107 -1.95 -2.62 16.33
N TYR A 108 -0.91 -2.00 16.85
CA TYR A 108 -0.20 -2.46 18.03
C TYR A 108 -1.11 -2.40 19.28
N PRO A 109 -0.77 -3.10 20.39
CA PRO A 109 -1.54 -3.03 21.64
C PRO A 109 -1.73 -1.62 22.21
N ASN A 110 -0.82 -0.69 21.90
CA ASN A 110 -0.92 0.72 22.26
C ASN A 110 -1.81 1.55 21.31
N ARG A 111 -2.59 0.90 20.43
CA ARG A 111 -3.46 1.50 19.40
C ARG A 111 -2.74 2.26 18.30
N ARG A 112 -1.41 2.21 18.23
CA ARG A 112 -0.66 2.77 17.11
C ARG A 112 -0.86 1.88 15.87
N PRO A 113 -1.17 2.44 14.69
CA PRO A 113 -1.18 1.66 13.45
C PRO A 113 0.15 0.95 13.22
N LYS A 114 0.11 -0.29 12.72
CA LYS A 114 1.32 -1.00 12.31
C LYS A 114 1.93 -0.41 11.04
N ILE A 115 1.09 0.12 10.15
CA ILE A 115 1.49 0.76 8.90
C ILE A 115 0.73 2.08 8.71
N LEU A 116 1.40 3.11 8.20
CA LEU A 116 0.77 4.34 7.73
C LEU A 116 0.45 4.19 6.25
N ALA A 117 -0.73 3.63 5.99
CA ALA A 117 -1.27 3.30 4.67
C ALA A 117 -1.05 4.39 3.60
N GLN A 118 -1.30 5.65 3.94
CA GLN A 118 -1.21 6.77 2.99
C GLN A 118 0.23 7.09 2.59
N THR A 119 1.17 7.02 3.54
CA THR A 119 2.60 7.18 3.25
C THR A 119 3.07 6.06 2.33
N ALA A 120 2.68 4.81 2.60
CA ALA A 120 2.99 3.68 1.73
C ALA A 120 2.41 3.89 0.31
N ALA A 121 1.17 4.37 0.20
CA ALA A 121 0.54 4.64 -1.09
C ALA A 121 1.25 5.74 -1.89
N HIS A 122 1.76 6.75 -1.19
CA HIS A 122 2.52 7.84 -1.79
C HIS A 122 3.87 7.38 -2.34
N VAL A 123 4.68 6.70 -1.51
CA VAL A 123 6.03 6.28 -1.91
C VAL A 123 6.02 5.17 -2.94
N ALA A 124 4.94 4.38 -3.02
CA ALA A 124 4.73 3.40 -4.08
C ALA A 124 4.23 4.03 -5.40
N GLY A 125 3.98 5.33 -5.43
CA GLY A 125 3.47 6.05 -6.60
C GLY A 125 2.02 5.71 -6.96
N ALA A 126 1.27 5.11 -6.02
CA ALA A 126 -0.10 4.68 -6.26
C ALA A 126 -1.11 5.83 -6.12
N ALA A 127 -0.92 6.69 -5.12
CA ALA A 127 -1.75 7.86 -4.91
C ALA A 127 -0.97 8.99 -4.23
N TYR A 128 -1.15 10.23 -4.68
CA TYR A 128 -0.53 11.38 -4.01
C TYR A 128 -1.18 11.63 -2.64
N TYR A 129 -0.37 11.69 -1.58
CA TYR A 129 -0.85 11.96 -0.23
C TYR A 129 -0.74 13.46 0.07
N TYR A 130 -1.84 14.18 -0.17
CA TYR A 130 -1.94 15.60 0.18
C TYR A 130 -1.95 15.78 1.70
N GLN A 131 -0.98 16.52 2.20
CA GLN A 131 -0.84 16.88 3.60
C GLN A 131 -1.10 18.37 3.79
N ARG A 132 -1.36 18.75 5.04
CA ARG A 132 -1.57 20.16 5.42
C ARG A 132 -0.42 21.07 4.98
N GLN A 133 0.81 20.55 5.03
CA GLN A 133 2.02 21.24 4.55
C GLN A 133 2.04 21.54 3.04
N ASP A 134 1.20 20.87 2.25
CA ASP A 134 1.09 21.09 0.80
C ASP A 134 0.13 22.24 0.47
N VAL A 135 -0.50 22.86 1.49
CA VAL A 135 -1.47 23.95 1.33
C VAL A 135 -0.85 25.27 1.76
N GLU A 136 -0.57 26.13 0.78
CA GLU A 136 -0.12 27.49 1.04
C GLU A 136 -1.21 28.33 1.73
N ALA A 137 -0.80 29.19 2.67
CA ALA A 137 -1.71 30.06 3.43
C ALA A 137 -2.89 29.30 4.07
N ASP A 138 -2.56 28.20 4.73
CA ASP A 138 -3.46 27.31 5.44
C ASP A 138 -4.51 28.05 6.33
N PRO A 139 -5.82 27.81 6.13
CA PRO A 139 -6.89 28.50 6.87
C PRO A 139 -7.32 27.77 8.17
N TRP A 140 -6.69 26.65 8.53
CA TRP A 140 -7.20 25.72 9.55
C TRP A 140 -6.65 25.95 10.97
N GLY A 141 -5.79 26.96 11.17
CA GLY A 141 -5.35 27.37 12.51
C GLY A 141 -4.67 26.23 13.30
N THR A 142 -5.19 25.85 14.46
CA THR A 142 -4.62 24.77 15.28
C THR A 142 -5.35 23.42 15.13
N GLN A 143 -6.31 23.31 14.21
CA GLN A 143 -7.10 22.08 14.02
C GLN A 143 -6.31 21.01 13.27
N VAL A 144 -6.45 19.75 13.70
CA VAL A 144 -5.90 18.59 12.99
C VAL A 144 -7.00 18.07 12.05
N CYS A 145 -6.91 18.38 10.76
CA CYS A 145 -7.86 17.91 9.75
C CYS A 145 -7.21 16.90 8.80
N ALA A 146 -7.94 15.80 8.55
CA ALA A 146 -7.71 14.86 7.47
C ALA A 146 -8.36 15.40 6.18
N TYR A 147 -7.59 15.57 5.10
CA TYR A 147 -8.09 16.10 3.83
C TYR A 147 -8.67 14.99 2.94
N THR A 148 -9.82 15.27 2.31
CA THR A 148 -10.29 14.60 1.09
C THR A 148 -10.65 15.69 0.07
N PRO A 149 -9.94 15.79 -1.07
CA PRO A 149 -10.34 16.74 -2.09
C PRO A 149 -11.66 16.31 -2.72
N ASN A 150 -12.66 17.19 -2.70
CA ASN A 150 -13.86 17.06 -3.51
C ASN A 150 -13.49 17.13 -5.00
N LEU A 151 -13.23 16.00 -5.63
CA LEU A 151 -13.20 15.88 -7.09
C LEU A 151 -14.63 15.74 -7.61
N GLY A 152 -15.29 16.88 -7.80
CA GLY A 152 -16.42 17.02 -8.73
C GLY A 152 -17.78 16.47 -8.27
N ALA A 153 -18.45 17.21 -7.38
CA ALA A 153 -19.91 17.27 -7.37
C ALA A 153 -20.32 18.66 -6.88
N GLY A 154 -20.87 19.48 -7.76
CA GLY A 154 -21.31 20.83 -7.42
C GLY A 154 -22.42 20.80 -6.37
N LEU A 155 -22.09 21.09 -5.11
CA LEU A 155 -23.00 21.58 -4.08
C LEU A 155 -22.20 22.48 -3.12
N PRO A 156 -22.77 23.61 -2.68
CA PRO A 156 -22.08 24.58 -1.84
C PRO A 156 -22.07 24.12 -0.38
N SER A 157 -20.93 24.33 0.29
CA SER A 157 -20.84 24.42 1.75
C SER A 157 -21.31 23.21 2.58
N ALA A 158 -20.50 22.15 2.59
CA ALA A 158 -20.48 21.22 3.73
C ALA A 158 -19.07 20.61 3.88
N VAL A 159 -18.24 21.29 4.66
CA VAL A 159 -16.97 20.74 5.18
C VAL A 159 -17.36 19.68 6.22
N SER A 160 -17.43 18.41 5.80
CA SER A 160 -17.65 17.32 6.75
C SER A 160 -16.34 17.02 7.46
N CYS A 161 -16.18 17.62 8.64
CA CYS A 161 -15.13 17.29 9.59
C CYS A 161 -15.39 15.88 10.13
N CYS A 162 -14.71 14.86 9.58
CA CYS A 162 -14.74 13.51 10.14
C CYS A 162 -13.78 13.42 11.35
N CYS A 163 -14.14 14.09 12.44
CA CYS A 163 -13.56 13.87 13.76
C CYS A 163 -14.34 12.75 14.49
N GLN A 164 -14.20 11.50 14.04
CA GLN A 164 -14.48 10.31 14.86
C GLN A 164 -14.09 9.05 14.08
N GLY A 165 -13.02 8.37 14.52
CA GLY A 165 -12.63 7.04 14.03
C GLY A 165 -11.65 7.07 12.86
N GLN A 166 -10.53 6.37 13.03
CA GLN A 166 -9.48 6.19 12.05
C GLN A 166 -10.03 5.55 10.76
N ARG A 167 -10.30 6.35 9.73
CA ARG A 167 -10.33 5.90 8.32
C ARG A 167 -10.09 7.09 7.41
N LEU A 168 -8.83 7.35 7.10
CA LEU A 168 -8.44 8.35 6.12
C LEU A 168 -8.66 7.75 4.72
N GLN A 169 -9.72 8.20 4.03
CA GLN A 169 -10.01 7.83 2.65
C GLN A 169 -9.03 8.56 1.73
N ILE A 170 -8.24 7.82 0.96
CA ILE A 170 -7.53 8.39 -0.18
C ILE A 170 -8.53 8.41 -1.35
N CYS A 171 -8.74 9.58 -1.95
CA CYS A 171 -9.67 9.75 -3.07
C CYS A 171 -8.95 9.56 -4.40
N HIS A 172 -8.84 8.32 -4.88
CA HIS A 172 -8.75 8.05 -6.31
C HIS A 172 -10.14 7.57 -6.75
N GLY A 173 -10.79 8.27 -7.68
CA GLY A 173 -12.07 7.90 -8.30
C GLY A 173 -13.02 7.00 -7.47
N LYS A 174 -13.87 7.61 -6.64
CA LYS A 174 -15.12 7.02 -6.07
C LYS A 174 -15.00 5.80 -5.13
N SER A 175 -13.87 5.44 -4.53
CA SER A 175 -13.87 4.38 -3.50
C SER A 175 -12.87 4.62 -2.35
N PRO A 176 -13.22 4.22 -1.10
CA PRO A 176 -12.27 4.21 0.01
C PRO A 176 -11.11 3.26 -0.34
N LEU A 177 -9.92 3.82 -0.53
CA LEU A 177 -8.70 3.04 -0.73
C LEU A 177 -8.36 2.29 0.56
N THR A 178 -8.37 0.97 0.51
CA THR A 178 -7.88 0.10 1.59
C THR A 178 -6.48 -0.39 1.22
N VAL A 179 -5.50 -0.18 2.10
CA VAL A 179 -4.07 -0.41 1.83
C VAL A 179 -3.59 -1.66 2.56
N TYR A 180 -2.88 -2.55 1.86
CA TYR A 180 -2.24 -3.71 2.48
C TYR A 180 -0.78 -3.79 2.06
N LEU A 181 0.08 -4.16 3.00
CA LEU A 181 1.50 -4.32 2.73
C LEU A 181 1.85 -5.80 2.67
N LEU A 182 2.49 -6.23 1.58
CA LEU A 182 3.15 -7.54 1.47
C LEU A 182 4.66 -7.32 1.55
N GLU A 183 5.30 -7.84 2.59
CA GLU A 183 6.76 -7.79 2.77
C GLU A 183 7.36 -9.13 2.36
N LEU A 184 8.41 -9.10 1.54
CA LEU A 184 9.15 -10.30 1.10
C LEU A 184 10.60 -10.20 1.61
N PRO A 185 11.11 -11.16 2.40
CA PRO A 185 12.49 -11.19 2.84
C PRO A 185 13.42 -11.42 1.65
N GLU A 186 14.67 -10.98 1.84
CA GLU A 186 15.71 -11.07 0.82
C GLU A 186 15.82 -12.50 0.24
N LEU A 187 15.76 -12.58 -1.09
CA LEU A 187 16.34 -13.73 -1.79
C LEU A 187 17.85 -13.75 -1.53
N PRO A 188 18.43 -14.86 -1.06
CA PRO A 188 19.88 -14.96 -0.97
C PRO A 188 20.48 -15.07 -2.39
N CYS A 189 21.43 -14.16 -2.67
CA CYS A 189 22.43 -14.18 -3.74
C CYS A 189 22.00 -13.86 -5.19
N LEU A 190 22.20 -12.60 -5.58
CA LEU A 190 23.29 -12.30 -6.53
C LEU A 190 23.99 -11.00 -6.12
N LYS A 191 25.17 -11.14 -5.50
CA LYS A 191 26.20 -10.11 -5.65
C LYS A 191 26.57 -10.07 -7.13
N ALA A 192 25.92 -9.23 -7.91
CA ALA A 192 26.47 -8.79 -9.18
C ALA A 192 27.34 -7.57 -8.88
N SER A 193 28.63 -7.80 -8.60
CA SER A 193 29.63 -6.84 -9.05
C SER A 193 29.48 -6.74 -10.56
N ILE A 194 28.76 -5.72 -11.03
CA ILE A 194 28.95 -5.24 -12.39
C ILE A 194 30.02 -4.16 -12.28
N SER A 195 31.26 -4.63 -12.39
CA SER A 195 32.31 -3.82 -12.99
C SER A 195 31.89 -3.55 -14.44
N ILE A 196 31.36 -2.37 -14.72
CA ILE A 196 31.50 -1.81 -16.07
C ILE A 196 32.87 -1.16 -16.10
N GLY A 197 33.86 -2.01 -16.39
CA GLY A 197 35.05 -1.58 -17.11
C GLY A 197 34.64 -1.41 -18.56
N VAL A 198 34.45 -0.17 -19.01
CA VAL A 198 34.60 0.12 -20.43
C VAL A 198 36.10 0.19 -20.70
N ILE A 199 36.57 -0.81 -21.42
CA ILE A 199 37.82 -0.76 -22.18
C ILE A 199 37.66 0.37 -23.20
N GLY A 200 38.14 1.56 -22.85
CA GLY A 200 38.56 2.56 -23.83
C GLY A 200 39.99 2.22 -24.24
N LEU A 201 40.13 1.56 -25.40
CA LEU A 201 41.40 1.37 -26.06
C LEU A 201 42.10 2.73 -26.24
N THR A 202 43.37 2.76 -25.85
CA THR A 202 44.37 3.78 -26.13
C THR A 202 44.48 4.11 -27.62
N GLY A 203 44.54 5.41 -27.92
CA GLY A 203 45.64 5.95 -28.75
C GLY A 203 45.33 6.42 -30.17
N MET A 204 45.83 7.64 -30.45
CA MET A 204 46.24 8.19 -31.75
C MET A 204 45.13 8.71 -32.68
N LEU A 205 44.78 9.99 -32.57
CA LEU A 205 45.42 11.15 -33.23
C LEU A 205 44.85 12.46 -32.66
#